data_AF-A0ABD4B3Y1-F1
#
_entry.id   AF-A0ABD4B3Y1-F1
#
_cell.length_a   1.000
_cell.length_b   1.000
_cell.length_c   1.000
_cell.angle_alpha   90.00
_cell.angle_beta   90.00
_cell.angle_gamma   90.00
#
_symmetry.space_group_name_H-M   'P 1'
#
loop_
_entity.id
_entity.type
_entity.pdbx_description
1 polymer ?
#
loop_
_entity_poly.entity_id
_entity_poly.type
_entity_poly.pdbx_seq_one_letter_code
_entity_poly.pdbx_strand_id
1 'polypeptide(L)'
;MINYPNLPNSALDFTEQPEVKEITNELLKQLQNALKSNALFTDQVELSLKGIVRILEVLLSLDFFKNANEIDSSLRNSIEWLNNAGESLKLKMKEYESFFSEFNTSMKSNEQEVTNTLNANAENIKSEIKKLENQLIETTTKLLTSYQIFLNQARDNANHQITENKTQSLEAITQAKTNANNEINTNKTQAINNITEAKTSANNEINTNKTQAINNITEAKVSATTQINTNKQEVLNNITQQKQQATSEIIEAK
;
A
#
# COMPACT_ATOMS: atom_id res chain seq x y z
N MET A 1 -12.20 -39.40 -3.36
CA MET A 1 -12.36 -40.24 -2.13
C MET A 1 -11.37 -41.38 -2.25
N ILE A 2 -10.29 -41.30 -1.48
CA ILE A 2 -9.13 -42.18 -1.65
C ILE A 2 -9.49 -43.58 -1.16
N ASN A 3 -9.50 -44.56 -2.07
CA ASN A 3 -9.79 -45.94 -1.73
C ASN A 3 -8.54 -46.79 -1.99
N TYR A 4 -7.97 -47.34 -0.93
CA TYR A 4 -6.84 -48.25 -1.03
C TYR A 4 -7.34 -49.69 -0.96
N PRO A 5 -6.82 -50.61 -1.78
CA PRO A 5 -7.12 -52.01 -1.62
C PRO A 5 -6.61 -52.51 -0.26
N ASN A 6 -7.34 -53.46 0.33
CA ASN A 6 -6.91 -54.09 1.58
C ASN A 6 -5.71 -54.99 1.32
N LEU A 7 -4.75 -54.97 2.26
CA LEU A 7 -3.59 -55.84 2.17
C LEU A 7 -4.03 -57.31 2.23
N PRO A 8 -3.54 -58.19 1.33
CA PRO A 8 -3.76 -59.62 1.46
C PRO A 8 -3.22 -60.14 2.79
N ASN A 9 -3.94 -61.08 3.41
CA ASN A 9 -3.47 -61.79 4.62
C ASN A 9 -2.08 -62.37 4.37
N SER A 10 -1.14 -62.38 5.31
CA SER A 10 0.21 -62.93 5.08
C SER A 10 0.33 -64.43 5.36
N ALA A 11 -0.69 -65.07 5.94
CA ALA A 11 -0.64 -66.48 6.30
C ALA A 11 -0.55 -67.40 5.07
N LEU A 12 0.34 -68.40 5.15
CA LEU A 12 0.44 -69.51 4.22
C LEU A 12 -0.15 -70.74 4.90
N ASP A 13 -1.14 -71.38 4.29
CA ASP A 13 -1.75 -72.59 4.80
C ASP A 13 -0.87 -73.79 4.40
N PHE A 14 0.09 -74.12 5.27
CA PHE A 14 0.93 -75.31 5.13
C PHE A 14 0.50 -76.34 6.15
N THR A 15 0.33 -77.59 5.71
CA THR A 15 0.24 -78.73 6.63
C THR A 15 1.60 -78.98 7.28
N GLU A 16 1.64 -79.62 8.45
CA GLU A 16 2.90 -79.97 9.11
C GLU A 16 3.82 -80.75 8.17
N GLN A 17 5.10 -80.38 8.14
CA GLN A 17 6.09 -81.01 7.29
C GLN A 17 6.19 -82.51 7.61
N PRO A 18 6.11 -83.41 6.61
CA PRO A 18 6.22 -84.84 6.87
C PRO A 18 7.61 -85.21 7.41
N GLU A 19 7.64 -85.95 8.52
CA GLU A 19 8.88 -86.48 9.12
C GLU A 19 9.56 -87.47 8.18
N VAL A 20 10.83 -87.23 7.86
CA VAL A 20 11.65 -88.15 7.08
C VAL A 20 12.17 -89.24 8.03
N LYS A 21 11.73 -90.48 7.84
CA LYS A 21 12.22 -91.61 8.65
C LYS A 21 13.68 -91.92 8.33
N GLU A 22 14.56 -91.73 9.30
CA GLU A 22 15.93 -92.24 9.27
C GLU A 22 15.93 -93.72 9.68
N ILE A 23 16.06 -94.63 8.71
CA ILE A 23 16.01 -96.07 8.98
C ILE A 23 17.43 -96.64 8.95
N THR A 24 17.99 -96.93 10.12
CA THR A 24 19.27 -97.66 10.25
C THR A 24 19.02 -99.17 10.15
N ASN A 25 19.75 -99.88 9.27
CA ASN A 25 19.53 -101.31 9.00
C ASN A 25 20.06 -102.19 10.15
N GLU A 26 19.20 -102.50 11.12
CA GLU A 26 19.53 -103.32 12.29
C GLU A 26 19.88 -104.78 11.94
N LEU A 27 19.42 -105.32 10.80
CA LEU A 27 19.76 -106.66 10.34
C LEU A 27 21.23 -106.76 9.90
N LEU A 28 21.77 -105.72 9.28
CA LEU A 28 23.17 -105.62 8.84
C LEU A 28 24.13 -105.68 10.04
N LYS A 29 23.72 -105.06 11.15
CA LYS A 29 24.42 -105.08 12.44
C LYS A 29 24.37 -106.47 13.09
N GLN A 30 23.24 -107.17 12.99
CA GLN A 30 23.09 -108.55 13.48
C GLN A 30 23.87 -109.57 12.61
N LEU A 31 23.91 -109.39 11.29
CA LEU A 31 24.68 -110.23 10.37
C LEU A 31 26.20 -110.11 10.60
N GLN A 32 26.68 -108.88 10.83
CA GLN A 32 28.09 -108.61 11.16
C GLN A 32 28.52 -109.29 12.47
N ASN A 33 27.58 -109.46 13.42
CA ASN A 33 27.81 -110.20 14.66
C ASN A 33 27.78 -111.72 14.44
N ALA A 34 26.87 -112.23 13.61
CA ALA A 34 26.75 -113.68 13.34
C ALA A 34 27.94 -114.23 12.54
N LEU A 35 28.51 -113.46 11.60
CA LEU A 35 29.66 -113.85 10.77
C LEU A 35 31.01 -113.88 11.53
N LYS A 36 31.07 -113.38 12.77
CA LYS A 36 32.29 -113.38 13.59
C LYS A 36 32.56 -114.71 14.33
N SER A 37 31.67 -115.71 14.25
CA SER A 37 31.75 -116.91 15.09
C SER A 37 31.78 -118.23 14.30
N ASN A 38 32.99 -118.79 14.23
CA ASN A 38 33.35 -120.20 14.41
C ASN A 38 33.52 -121.15 13.20
N ALA A 39 34.50 -122.04 13.37
CA ALA A 39 35.15 -122.87 12.37
C ALA A 39 34.74 -124.37 12.47
N LEU A 40 34.82 -125.06 11.32
CA LEU A 40 34.89 -126.53 11.10
C LEU A 40 33.61 -127.38 11.23
N PHE A 41 32.89 -127.53 10.11
CA PHE A 41 32.10 -128.73 9.75
C PHE A 41 31.93 -128.76 8.21
N THR A 42 33.00 -129.03 7.47
CA THR A 42 33.18 -128.34 6.19
C THR A 42 32.20 -128.70 5.07
N ASP A 43 31.77 -129.94 4.82
CA ASP A 43 31.09 -130.20 3.52
C ASP A 43 29.56 -130.29 3.59
N GLN A 44 28.99 -130.71 4.73
CA GLN A 44 27.53 -130.82 4.91
C GLN A 44 26.94 -129.61 5.65
N VAL A 45 27.74 -128.92 6.48
CA VAL A 45 27.42 -127.56 6.94
C VAL A 45 27.81 -126.55 5.86
N GLU A 46 28.70 -126.80 4.89
CA GLU A 46 28.79 -125.90 3.71
C GLU A 46 27.51 -125.90 2.88
N LEU A 47 26.90 -127.04 2.58
CA LEU A 47 25.61 -127.05 1.85
C LEU A 47 24.45 -126.46 2.68
N SER A 48 24.36 -126.79 3.97
CA SER A 48 23.35 -126.21 4.86
C SER A 48 23.61 -124.72 5.15
N LEU A 49 24.85 -124.27 5.32
CA LEU A 49 25.22 -122.86 5.43
C LEU A 49 25.07 -122.13 4.11
N LYS A 50 25.35 -122.75 2.96
CA LYS A 50 25.12 -122.13 1.65
C LYS A 50 23.62 -121.95 1.40
N GLY A 51 22.80 -122.90 1.87
CA GLY A 51 21.34 -122.76 1.93
C GLY A 51 20.89 -121.65 2.90
N ILE A 52 21.43 -121.62 4.13
CA ILE A 52 21.14 -120.58 5.14
C ILE A 52 21.65 -119.20 4.68
N VAL A 53 22.80 -119.11 4.04
CA VAL A 53 23.38 -117.90 3.43
C VAL A 53 22.48 -117.44 2.31
N ARG A 54 21.98 -118.33 1.44
CA ARG A 54 20.99 -117.97 0.42
C ARG A 54 19.70 -117.43 1.05
N ILE A 55 19.21 -118.06 2.12
CA ILE A 55 18.01 -117.62 2.85
C ILE A 55 18.26 -116.28 3.56
N LEU A 56 19.44 -116.07 4.13
CA LEU A 56 19.84 -114.81 4.77
C LEU A 56 20.05 -113.70 3.74
N GLU A 57 20.64 -113.99 2.58
CA GLU A 57 20.73 -113.08 1.43
C GLU A 57 19.33 -112.68 0.96
N VAL A 58 18.36 -113.61 0.92
CA VAL A 58 16.96 -113.33 0.61
C VAL A 58 16.29 -112.49 1.71
N LEU A 59 16.54 -112.76 3.00
CA LEU A 59 15.98 -111.98 4.12
C LEU A 59 16.59 -110.57 4.20
N LEU A 60 17.89 -110.41 3.96
CA LEU A 60 18.57 -109.13 3.81
C LEU A 60 18.04 -108.35 2.62
N SER A 61 17.78 -109.04 1.51
CA SER A 61 17.14 -108.44 0.34
C SER A 61 15.72 -107.98 0.70
N LEU A 62 14.93 -108.78 1.42
CA LEU A 62 13.58 -108.42 1.87
C LEU A 62 13.58 -107.20 2.81
N ASP A 63 14.54 -107.11 3.73
CA ASP A 63 14.68 -105.96 4.64
C ASP A 63 15.20 -104.71 3.91
N PHE A 64 16.12 -104.89 2.94
CA PHE A 64 16.50 -103.83 2.00
C PHE A 64 15.31 -103.32 1.19
N PHE A 65 14.46 -104.22 0.66
CA PHE A 65 13.26 -103.86 -0.08
C PHE A 65 12.20 -103.20 0.82
N LYS A 66 12.07 -103.62 2.08
CA LYS A 66 11.18 -102.99 3.06
C LYS A 66 11.64 -101.56 3.39
N ASN A 67 12.93 -101.37 3.68
CA ASN A 67 13.52 -100.07 3.93
C ASN A 67 13.41 -99.16 2.69
N ALA A 68 13.63 -99.69 1.49
CA ALA A 68 13.45 -98.97 0.24
C ALA A 68 11.98 -98.54 0.01
N ASN A 69 11.01 -99.40 0.37
CA ASN A 69 9.59 -99.08 0.24
C ASN A 69 9.11 -98.03 1.27
N GLU A 70 9.64 -98.06 2.50
CA GLU A 70 9.37 -97.01 3.49
C GLU A 70 9.99 -95.67 3.10
N ILE A 71 11.21 -95.68 2.53
CA ILE A 71 11.87 -94.49 1.97
C ILE A 71 11.08 -93.96 0.76
N ASP A 72 10.65 -94.81 -0.17
CA ASP A 72 9.83 -94.41 -1.34
C ASP A 72 8.52 -93.75 -0.89
N SER A 73 7.83 -94.34 0.10
CA SER A 73 6.61 -93.75 0.66
C SER A 73 6.87 -92.40 1.33
N SER A 74 7.96 -92.26 2.10
CA SER A 74 8.33 -90.99 2.73
C SER A 74 8.64 -89.91 1.68
N LEU A 75 9.38 -90.27 0.62
CA LEU A 75 9.73 -89.34 -0.46
C LEU A 75 8.49 -88.90 -1.24
N ARG A 76 7.56 -89.82 -1.55
CA ARG A 76 6.28 -89.48 -2.19
C ARG A 76 5.49 -88.47 -1.36
N ASN A 77 5.39 -88.70 -0.05
CA ASN A 77 4.70 -87.79 0.87
C ASN A 77 5.38 -86.41 0.91
N SER A 78 6.72 -86.35 0.96
CA SER A 78 7.46 -85.08 0.92
C SER A 78 7.29 -84.35 -0.42
N ILE A 79 7.28 -85.07 -1.55
CA ILE A 79 7.04 -84.48 -2.88
C ILE A 79 5.63 -83.91 -2.96
N GLU A 80 4.63 -84.63 -2.46
CA GLU A 80 3.24 -84.17 -2.42
C GLU A 80 3.08 -82.93 -1.54
N TRP A 81 3.67 -82.92 -0.34
CA TRP A 81 3.70 -81.74 0.53
C TRP A 81 4.37 -80.54 -0.13
N LEU A 82 5.54 -80.73 -0.78
CA LEU A 82 6.24 -79.66 -1.50
C LEU A 82 5.41 -79.12 -2.67
N ASN A 83 4.71 -79.98 -3.41
CA ASN A 83 3.83 -79.55 -4.49
C ASN A 83 2.66 -78.72 -3.95
N ASN A 84 2.02 -79.16 -2.86
CA ASN A 84 0.93 -78.41 -2.23
C ASN A 84 1.42 -77.07 -1.68
N ALA A 85 2.57 -77.05 -0.99
CA ALA A 85 3.20 -75.81 -0.51
C ALA A 85 3.57 -74.85 -1.66
N GLY A 86 4.09 -75.39 -2.77
CA GLY A 86 4.41 -74.64 -3.98
C GLY A 86 3.18 -74.01 -4.64
N GLU A 87 2.06 -74.75 -4.73
CA GLU A 87 0.80 -74.21 -5.26
C GLU A 87 0.18 -73.18 -4.30
N SER A 88 0.20 -73.40 -2.98
CA SER A 88 -0.23 -72.40 -1.99
C SER A 88 0.57 -71.11 -2.11
N LEU A 89 1.90 -71.21 -2.24
CA LEU A 89 2.76 -70.04 -2.45
C LEU A 89 2.44 -69.33 -3.77
N LYS A 90 2.23 -70.07 -4.86
CA LYS A 90 1.90 -69.52 -6.17
C LYS A 90 0.55 -68.81 -6.19
N LEU A 91 -0.47 -69.37 -5.52
CA LEU A 91 -1.74 -68.68 -5.30
C LEU A 91 -1.51 -67.38 -4.52
N LYS A 92 -0.66 -67.44 -3.48
CA LYS A 92 -0.35 -66.26 -2.69
C LYS A 92 0.36 -65.16 -3.48
N MET A 93 1.31 -65.55 -4.33
CA MET A 93 1.99 -64.62 -5.23
C MET A 93 1.00 -63.92 -6.15
N LYS A 94 0.02 -64.64 -6.71
CA LYS A 94 -1.04 -64.06 -7.55
C LYS A 94 -1.92 -63.06 -6.78
N GLU A 95 -2.26 -63.33 -5.52
CA GLU A 95 -3.00 -62.38 -4.69
C GLU A 95 -2.22 -61.07 -4.48
N TYR A 96 -0.92 -61.16 -4.18
CA TYR A 96 -0.07 -59.97 -4.04
C TYR A 96 0.13 -59.24 -5.36
N GLU A 97 0.29 -59.95 -6.47
CA GLU A 97 0.34 -59.33 -7.81
C GLU A 97 -0.94 -58.55 -8.11
N SER A 98 -2.11 -59.12 -7.82
CA SER A 98 -3.40 -58.43 -7.97
C SER A 98 -3.49 -57.20 -7.07
N PHE A 99 -3.10 -57.34 -5.79
CA PHE A 99 -3.06 -56.22 -4.84
C PHE A 99 -2.17 -55.08 -5.34
N PHE A 100 -0.94 -55.36 -5.79
CA PHE A 100 -0.02 -54.31 -6.25
C PHE A 100 -0.53 -53.64 -7.52
N SER A 101 -1.20 -54.38 -8.41
CA SER A 101 -1.86 -53.81 -9.59
C SER A 101 -2.96 -52.82 -9.23
N GLU A 102 -3.87 -53.21 -8.32
CA GLU A 102 -4.93 -52.35 -7.81
C GLU A 102 -4.38 -51.15 -7.04
N PHE A 103 -3.38 -51.37 -6.19
CA PHE A 103 -2.70 -50.32 -5.43
C PHE A 103 -2.07 -49.29 -6.35
N ASN A 104 -1.33 -49.73 -7.37
CA ASN A 104 -0.69 -48.84 -8.34
C ASN A 104 -1.74 -48.06 -9.15
N THR A 105 -2.87 -48.68 -9.49
CA THR A 105 -3.99 -48.00 -10.15
C THR A 105 -4.60 -46.93 -9.24
N SER A 106 -4.84 -47.25 -7.97
CA SER A 106 -5.31 -46.28 -6.96
C SER A 106 -4.32 -45.13 -6.78
N MET A 107 -3.02 -45.40 -6.69
CA MET A 107 -1.97 -44.38 -6.56
C MET A 107 -1.95 -43.41 -7.75
N LYS A 108 -2.03 -43.92 -8.99
CA LYS A 108 -2.11 -43.06 -10.19
C LYS A 108 -3.37 -42.20 -10.19
N SER A 109 -4.51 -42.76 -9.78
CA SER A 109 -5.76 -41.99 -9.66
C SER A 109 -5.64 -40.88 -8.61
N ASN A 110 -5.04 -41.19 -7.46
CA ASN A 110 -4.82 -40.21 -6.39
C ASN A 110 -3.86 -39.10 -6.83
N GLU A 111 -2.77 -39.45 -7.51
CA GLU A 111 -1.82 -38.48 -8.06
C GLU A 111 -2.52 -37.52 -9.03
N GLN A 112 -3.39 -38.05 -9.90
CA GLN A 112 -4.18 -37.24 -10.82
C GLN A 112 -5.20 -36.36 -10.10
N GLU A 113 -5.92 -36.88 -9.10
CA GLU A 113 -6.89 -36.12 -8.29
C GLU A 113 -6.22 -34.96 -7.55
N VAL A 114 -5.06 -35.22 -6.93
CA VAL A 114 -4.24 -34.21 -6.24
C VAL A 114 -3.75 -33.16 -7.24
N THR A 115 -3.20 -33.59 -8.37
CA THR A 115 -2.70 -32.68 -9.42
C THR A 115 -3.82 -31.78 -9.96
N ASN A 116 -4.99 -32.36 -10.25
CA ASN A 116 -6.14 -31.61 -10.74
C ASN A 116 -6.64 -30.60 -9.71
N THR A 117 -6.72 -31.01 -8.44
CA THR A 117 -7.14 -30.13 -7.33
C THR A 117 -6.15 -28.98 -7.14
N LEU A 118 -4.85 -29.25 -7.16
CA LEU A 118 -3.81 -28.23 -7.06
C LEU A 118 -3.85 -27.24 -8.23
N ASN A 119 -4.01 -27.74 -9.46
CA ASN A 119 -4.12 -26.89 -10.65
C ASN A 119 -5.38 -26.01 -10.60
N ALA A 120 -6.53 -26.58 -10.21
CA ALA A 120 -7.76 -25.82 -10.04
C ALA A 120 -7.60 -24.72 -8.96
N ASN A 121 -6.97 -25.04 -7.83
CA ASN A 121 -6.68 -24.07 -6.78
C ASN A 121 -5.72 -22.97 -7.26
N ALA A 122 -4.70 -23.30 -8.05
CA ALA A 122 -3.77 -22.32 -8.61
C ALA A 122 -4.48 -21.32 -9.54
N GLU A 123 -5.36 -21.80 -10.44
CA GLU A 123 -6.14 -20.91 -11.31
C GLU A 123 -7.18 -20.09 -10.54
N ASN A 124 -7.81 -20.65 -9.50
CA ASN A 124 -8.71 -19.91 -8.62
C ASN A 124 -7.99 -18.77 -7.88
N ILE A 125 -6.82 -19.04 -7.29
CA ILE A 125 -6.01 -18.03 -6.60
C ILE A 125 -5.59 -16.92 -7.57
N LYS A 126 -5.15 -17.28 -8.77
CA LYS A 126 -4.76 -16.33 -9.83
C LYS A 126 -5.93 -15.43 -10.25
N SER A 127 -7.14 -16.00 -10.36
CA SER A 127 -8.36 -15.24 -10.67
C SER A 127 -8.73 -14.26 -9.56
N GLU A 128 -8.68 -14.68 -8.30
CA GLU A 128 -8.98 -13.81 -7.15
C GLU A 128 -7.93 -12.69 -6.99
N ILE A 129 -6.64 -12.97 -7.22
CA ILE A 129 -5.60 -11.93 -7.25
C ILE A 129 -5.94 -10.88 -8.31
N LYS A 130 -6.25 -11.31 -9.54
CA LYS A 130 -6.61 -10.37 -10.63
C LYS A 130 -7.85 -9.54 -10.29
N LYS A 131 -8.84 -10.13 -9.61
CA LYS A 131 -10.03 -9.42 -9.15
C LYS A 131 -9.68 -8.37 -8.09
N LEU A 132 -8.82 -8.70 -7.13
CA LEU A 132 -8.34 -7.76 -6.11
C LEU A 132 -7.52 -6.62 -6.73
N GLU A 133 -6.66 -6.91 -7.70
CA GLU A 133 -5.90 -5.91 -8.47
C GLU A 133 -6.84 -4.92 -9.16
N ASN A 134 -7.89 -5.42 -9.84
CA ASN A 134 -8.88 -4.57 -10.50
C ASN A 134 -9.64 -3.69 -9.49
N GLN A 135 -10.05 -4.24 -8.34
CA GLN A 135 -10.71 -3.47 -7.28
C GLN A 135 -9.82 -2.38 -6.69
N LEU A 136 -8.52 -2.67 -6.52
CA LEU A 136 -7.54 -1.70 -6.03
C LEU A 136 -7.33 -0.56 -7.04
N ILE A 137 -7.24 -0.88 -8.33
CA ILE A 137 -7.15 0.12 -9.42
C ILE A 137 -8.40 1.00 -9.44
N GLU A 138 -9.59 0.41 -9.35
CA GLU A 138 -10.85 1.15 -9.33
C GLU A 138 -10.93 2.09 -8.12
N THR A 139 -10.60 1.59 -6.93
CA THR A 139 -10.61 2.37 -5.69
C THR A 139 -9.62 3.53 -5.75
N THR A 140 -8.40 3.27 -6.24
CA THR A 140 -7.36 4.30 -6.39
C THR A 140 -7.77 5.37 -7.43
N THR A 141 -8.40 4.95 -8.52
CA THR A 141 -8.89 5.87 -9.57
C THR A 141 -10.03 6.75 -9.07
N LYS A 142 -10.99 6.18 -8.31
CA LYS A 142 -12.05 6.95 -7.67
C LYS A 142 -11.49 7.94 -6.66
N LEU A 143 -10.56 7.51 -5.80
CA LEU A 143 -9.90 8.38 -4.83
C LEU A 143 -9.15 9.54 -5.51
N LEU A 144 -8.37 9.26 -6.55
CA LEU A 144 -7.64 10.27 -7.32
C LEU A 144 -8.61 11.29 -7.95
N THR A 145 -9.69 10.81 -8.56
CA THR A 145 -10.72 11.67 -9.17
C THR A 145 -11.40 12.55 -8.12
N SER A 146 -11.78 11.98 -6.97
CA SER A 146 -12.37 12.72 -5.85
C SER A 146 -11.42 13.79 -5.32
N TYR A 147 -10.14 13.48 -5.16
CA TYR A 147 -9.14 14.44 -4.71
C TYR A 147 -8.92 15.57 -5.71
N GLN A 148 -8.92 15.27 -7.01
CA GLN A 148 -8.81 16.28 -8.06
C GLN A 148 -10.04 17.21 -8.10
N ILE A 149 -11.26 16.68 -7.93
CA ILE A 149 -12.47 17.50 -7.82
C ILE A 149 -12.38 18.42 -6.60
N PHE A 150 -12.00 17.88 -5.45
CA PHE A 150 -11.85 18.66 -4.21
C PHE A 150 -10.85 19.81 -4.36
N LEU A 151 -9.67 19.55 -4.93
CA LEU A 151 -8.65 20.59 -5.15
C LEU A 151 -9.11 21.66 -6.15
N ASN A 152 -9.81 21.27 -7.22
CA ASN A 152 -10.36 22.22 -8.19
C ASN A 152 -11.43 23.11 -7.52
N GLN A 153 -12.33 22.54 -6.72
CA GLN A 153 -13.33 23.30 -5.98
C GLN A 153 -12.69 24.27 -4.98
N ALA A 154 -11.65 23.82 -4.24
CA ALA A 154 -10.92 24.67 -3.30
C ALA A 154 -10.24 25.86 -4.01
N ARG A 155 -9.60 25.61 -5.16
CA ARG A 155 -8.99 26.66 -5.99
C ARG A 155 -10.03 27.65 -6.50
N ASP A 156 -11.15 27.16 -7.03
CA ASP A 156 -12.18 28.02 -7.61
C ASP A 156 -12.85 28.89 -6.53
N ASN A 157 -13.10 28.33 -5.34
CA ASN A 157 -13.59 29.06 -4.17
C ASN A 157 -12.60 30.15 -3.72
N ALA A 158 -11.29 29.84 -3.66
CA ALA A 158 -10.27 30.82 -3.30
C ALA A 158 -10.21 31.96 -4.32
N ASN A 159 -10.27 31.65 -5.62
CA ASN A 159 -10.30 32.66 -6.68
C ASN A 159 -11.55 33.55 -6.61
N HIS A 160 -12.70 32.98 -6.27
CA HIS A 160 -13.93 33.75 -6.06
C HIS A 160 -13.78 34.76 -4.92
N GLN A 161 -13.28 34.32 -3.75
CA GLN A 161 -13.04 35.19 -2.60
C GLN A 161 -12.00 36.29 -2.90
N ILE A 162 -10.92 35.96 -3.60
CA ILE A 162 -9.92 36.94 -4.03
C ILE A 162 -10.55 38.01 -4.94
N THR A 163 -11.38 37.58 -5.89
CA THR A 163 -12.04 38.48 -6.83
C THR A 163 -13.03 39.40 -6.11
N GLU A 164 -13.83 38.85 -5.20
CA GLU A 164 -14.78 39.61 -4.38
C GLU A 164 -14.07 40.65 -3.50
N ASN A 165 -13.04 40.23 -2.75
CA ASN A 165 -12.25 41.13 -1.89
C ASN A 165 -11.55 42.22 -2.70
N LYS A 166 -11.06 41.89 -3.90
CA LYS A 166 -10.44 42.87 -4.81
C LYS A 166 -11.45 43.92 -5.26
N THR A 167 -12.66 43.49 -5.64
CA THR A 167 -13.75 44.41 -6.04
C THR A 167 -14.13 45.33 -4.88
N GLN A 168 -14.40 44.78 -3.70
CA GLN A 168 -14.74 45.56 -2.50
C GLN A 168 -13.63 46.56 -2.13
N SER A 169 -12.36 46.15 -2.22
CA SER A 169 -11.22 47.04 -1.96
C SER A 169 -11.14 48.20 -2.96
N LEU A 170 -11.40 47.94 -4.26
CA LEU A 170 -11.41 48.97 -5.29
C LEU A 170 -12.57 49.95 -5.12
N GLU A 171 -13.76 49.46 -4.73
CA GLU A 171 -14.91 50.31 -4.40
C GLU A 171 -14.62 51.20 -3.19
N ALA A 172 -14.05 50.63 -2.12
CA ALA A 172 -13.66 51.39 -0.94
C ALA A 172 -12.63 52.49 -1.25
N ILE A 173 -11.61 52.18 -2.07
CA ILE A 173 -10.61 53.16 -2.53
C ILE A 173 -11.28 54.26 -3.36
N THR A 174 -12.22 53.90 -4.24
CA THR A 174 -12.95 54.86 -5.07
C THR A 174 -13.81 55.80 -4.23
N GLN A 175 -14.48 55.28 -3.20
CA GLN A 175 -15.25 56.09 -2.27
C GLN A 175 -14.36 57.02 -1.45
N ALA A 176 -13.25 56.51 -0.90
CA ALA A 176 -12.29 57.32 -0.14
C ALA A 176 -11.71 58.45 -0.99
N LYS A 177 -11.34 58.16 -2.24
CA LYS A 177 -10.86 59.17 -3.20
C LYS A 177 -11.91 60.25 -3.49
N THR A 178 -13.17 59.85 -3.65
CA THR A 178 -14.28 60.79 -3.88
C THR A 178 -14.50 61.70 -2.69
N ASN A 179 -14.50 61.14 -1.47
CA ASN A 179 -14.64 61.91 -0.23
C ASN A 179 -13.50 62.92 -0.06
N ALA A 180 -12.24 62.47 -0.25
CA ALA A 180 -11.08 63.36 -0.18
C ALA A 180 -11.16 64.49 -1.21
N ASN A 181 -11.61 64.21 -2.43
CA ASN A 181 -11.77 65.23 -3.47
C ASN A 181 -12.86 66.26 -3.12
N ASN A 182 -13.96 65.80 -2.50
CA ASN A 182 -15.03 66.67 -2.02
C ASN A 182 -14.53 67.59 -0.88
N GLU A 183 -13.79 67.04 0.08
CA GLU A 183 -13.18 67.82 1.18
C GLU A 183 -12.19 68.87 0.64
N ILE A 184 -11.33 68.49 -0.31
CA ILE A 184 -10.39 69.42 -0.97
C ILE A 184 -11.15 70.55 -1.65
N ASN A 185 -12.22 70.25 -2.40
CA ASN A 185 -13.00 71.28 -3.09
C ASN A 185 -13.73 72.22 -2.12
N THR A 186 -14.28 71.69 -1.03
CA THR A 186 -14.90 72.48 0.04
C THR A 186 -13.89 73.43 0.69
N ASN A 187 -12.73 72.91 1.10
CA ASN A 187 -11.67 73.71 1.72
C ASN A 187 -11.11 74.76 0.75
N LYS A 188 -10.93 74.41 -0.53
CA LYS A 188 -10.51 75.35 -1.57
C LYS A 188 -11.51 76.50 -1.72
N THR A 189 -12.81 76.19 -1.74
CA THR A 189 -13.87 77.18 -1.85
C THR A 189 -13.88 78.11 -0.65
N GLN A 190 -13.80 77.55 0.56
CA GLN A 190 -13.71 78.33 1.79
C GLN A 190 -12.48 79.25 1.81
N ALA A 191 -11.31 78.76 1.41
CA ALA A 191 -10.08 79.56 1.33
C ALA A 191 -10.22 80.72 0.34
N ILE A 192 -10.82 80.49 -0.83
CA ILE A 192 -11.08 81.54 -1.84
C ILE A 192 -12.04 82.61 -1.28
N ASN A 193 -13.10 82.21 -0.58
CA ASN A 193 -14.04 83.14 0.04
C ASN A 193 -13.35 84.00 1.10
N ASN A 194 -12.59 83.37 2.01
CA ASN A 194 -11.82 84.08 3.04
C ASN A 194 -10.85 85.11 2.44
N ILE A 195 -10.13 84.74 1.37
CA ILE A 195 -9.23 85.66 0.65
C ILE A 195 -10.00 86.83 0.03
N THR A 196 -11.18 86.57 -0.54
CA THR A 196 -12.03 87.59 -1.17
C THR A 196 -12.59 88.57 -0.14
N GLU A 197 -13.03 88.09 1.02
CA GLU A 197 -13.49 88.91 2.14
C GLU A 197 -12.37 89.77 2.70
N ALA A 198 -11.18 89.19 2.94
CA ALA A 198 -10.01 89.91 3.40
C ALA A 198 -9.58 91.00 2.41
N LYS A 199 -9.55 90.69 1.11
CA LYS A 199 -9.25 91.64 0.04
C LYS A 199 -10.25 92.79 0.00
N THR A 200 -11.55 92.51 0.16
CA THR A 200 -12.61 93.53 0.17
C THR A 200 -12.46 94.45 1.38
N SER A 201 -12.22 93.88 2.57
CA SER A 201 -12.00 94.65 3.80
C SER A 201 -10.79 95.58 3.68
N ALA A 202 -9.65 95.06 3.22
CA ALA A 202 -8.45 95.86 2.98
C ALA A 202 -8.69 96.99 1.96
N ASN A 203 -9.42 96.72 0.88
CA ASN A 203 -9.74 97.73 -0.12
C ASN A 203 -10.67 98.84 0.44
N ASN A 204 -11.61 98.49 1.31
CA ASN A 204 -12.45 99.45 2.01
C ASN A 204 -11.64 100.33 2.97
N GLU A 205 -10.74 99.74 3.76
CA GLU A 205 -9.83 100.49 4.65
C GLU A 205 -8.93 101.45 3.85
N ILE A 206 -8.34 101.00 2.75
CA ILE A 206 -7.54 101.83 1.85
C ILE A 206 -8.35 103.01 1.32
N ASN A 207 -9.59 102.79 0.87
CA ASN A 207 -10.46 103.85 0.34
C ASN A 207 -10.89 104.86 1.42
N THR A 208 -11.19 104.40 2.63
CA THR A 208 -11.49 105.27 3.77
C THR A 208 -10.28 106.14 4.12
N ASN A 209 -9.10 105.53 4.28
CA ASN A 209 -7.87 106.25 4.58
C ASN A 209 -7.50 107.25 3.48
N LYS A 210 -7.67 106.86 2.20
CA LYS A 210 -7.45 107.75 1.06
C LYS A 210 -8.40 108.95 1.09
N THR A 211 -9.68 108.73 1.35
CA THR A 211 -10.68 109.81 1.47
C THR A 211 -10.33 110.75 2.63
N GLN A 212 -10.00 110.21 3.80
CA GLN A 212 -9.60 111.00 4.96
C GLN A 212 -8.34 111.85 4.69
N ALA A 213 -7.32 111.26 4.05
CA ALA A 213 -6.11 111.99 3.67
C ALA A 213 -6.41 113.14 2.70
N ILE A 214 -7.28 112.92 1.69
CA ILE A 214 -7.70 113.96 0.74
C ILE A 214 -8.45 115.09 1.46
N ASN A 215 -9.35 114.78 2.39
CA ASN A 215 -10.07 115.78 3.17
C ASN A 215 -9.10 116.61 4.02
N ASN A 216 -8.19 115.97 4.76
CA ASN A 216 -7.18 116.65 5.58
C ASN A 216 -6.31 117.61 4.73
N ILE A 217 -5.87 117.17 3.54
CA ILE A 217 -5.11 118.02 2.61
C ILE A 217 -5.95 119.21 2.13
N THR A 218 -7.23 118.99 1.86
CA THR A 218 -8.16 120.04 1.39
C THR A 218 -8.40 121.08 2.49
N GLU A 219 -8.66 120.65 3.72
CA GLU A 219 -8.81 121.52 4.89
C GLU A 219 -7.55 122.33 5.16
N ALA A 220 -6.38 121.68 5.16
CA ALA A 220 -5.09 122.36 5.32
C ALA A 220 -4.85 123.39 4.21
N LYS A 221 -5.19 123.08 2.95
CA LYS A 221 -5.10 124.00 1.82
C LYS A 221 -6.02 125.21 1.99
N VAL A 222 -7.26 125.01 2.44
CA VAL A 222 -8.21 126.11 2.73
C VAL A 222 -7.66 126.99 3.86
N SER A 223 -7.22 126.39 4.97
CA SER A 223 -6.63 127.12 6.10
C SER A 223 -5.43 127.96 5.67
N ALA A 224 -4.51 127.38 4.90
CA ALA A 224 -3.35 128.10 4.37
C ALA A 224 -3.76 129.25 3.43
N THR A 225 -4.75 129.03 2.56
CA THR A 225 -5.27 130.07 1.65
C THR A 225 -5.90 131.22 2.44
N THR A 226 -6.69 130.92 3.47
CA THR A 226 -7.28 131.93 4.37
C THR A 226 -6.20 132.73 5.08
N GLN A 227 -5.18 132.07 5.64
CA GLN A 227 -4.07 132.75 6.30
C GLN A 227 -3.29 133.66 5.34
N ILE A 228 -3.02 133.19 4.12
CA ILE A 228 -2.37 133.99 3.06
C ILE A 228 -3.21 135.23 2.74
N ASN A 229 -4.53 135.09 2.60
CA ASN A 229 -5.42 136.22 2.31
C ASN A 229 -5.48 137.23 3.46
N THR A 230 -5.55 136.77 4.71
CA THR A 230 -5.50 137.62 5.90
C THR A 230 -4.19 138.41 5.95
N ASN A 231 -3.05 137.73 5.81
CA ASN A 231 -1.73 138.37 5.80
C ASN A 231 -1.62 139.38 4.65
N LYS A 232 -2.15 139.06 3.46
CA LYS A 232 -2.18 139.97 2.32
C LYS A 232 -3.01 141.22 2.62
N GLN A 233 -4.17 141.07 3.26
CA GLN A 233 -5.04 142.19 3.65
C GLN A 233 -4.37 143.07 4.71
N GLU A 234 -3.72 142.47 5.71
CA GLU A 234 -2.97 143.17 6.75
C GLU A 234 -1.82 144.00 6.17
N VAL A 235 -1.02 143.41 5.27
CA VAL A 235 0.04 144.13 4.55
C VAL A 235 -0.53 145.29 3.72
N LEU A 236 -1.64 145.08 3.01
CA LEU A 236 -2.30 146.15 2.25
C LEU A 236 -2.76 147.29 3.17
N ASN A 237 -3.40 146.98 4.30
CA ASN A 237 -3.85 147.98 5.28
C ASN A 237 -2.66 148.77 5.85
N ASN A 238 -1.57 148.10 6.20
CA ASN A 238 -0.34 148.75 6.69
C ASN A 238 0.27 149.68 5.63
N ILE A 239 0.33 149.25 4.37
CA ILE A 239 0.78 150.10 3.25
C ILE A 239 -0.14 151.32 3.08
N THR A 240 -1.47 151.15 3.17
CA THR A 240 -2.43 152.26 3.09
C THR A 240 -2.25 153.25 4.23
N GLN A 241 -2.12 152.78 5.48
CA GLN A 241 -1.87 153.64 6.64
C GLN A 241 -0.55 154.41 6.50
N GLN A 242 0.55 153.74 6.14
CA GLN A 242 1.83 154.42 5.93
C GLN A 242 1.76 155.44 4.79
N LYS A 243 1.05 155.13 3.70
CA LYS A 243 0.83 156.08 2.60
C LYS A 243 0.06 157.32 3.07
N GLN A 244 -0.99 157.15 3.89
CA GLN A 244 -1.76 158.26 4.47
C GLN A 244 -0.90 159.11 5.43
N GLN A 245 -0.10 158.46 6.27
CA GLN A 245 0.83 159.12 7.18
C GLN A 245 1.86 159.95 6.39
N ALA A 246 2.53 159.35 5.40
CA ALA A 246 3.48 160.05 4.53
C ALA A 246 2.83 161.23 3.77
N THR A 247 1.57 161.08 3.34
CA THR A 247 0.83 162.19 2.70
C THR A 247 0.58 163.34 3.69
N SER A 248 0.25 163.03 4.95
CA SER A 248 0.02 164.03 6.01
C SER A 248 1.33 164.75 6.37
N GLU A 249 2.43 164.01 6.53
CA GLU A 249 3.78 164.56 6.77
C GLU A 249 4.23 165.48 5.63
N ILE A 250 3.92 165.16 4.37
CA ILE A 250 4.18 166.02 3.20
C ILE A 250 3.34 167.32 3.23
N ILE A 251 2.09 167.26 3.73
CA ILE A 251 1.22 168.44 3.84
C ILE A 251 1.72 169.37 4.96
N GLU A 252 2.12 168.84 6.12
CA GLU A 252 2.67 169.63 7.24
C GLU A 252 4.02 170.30 6.91
N ALA A 253 4.79 169.73 5.98
CA ALA A 253 6.08 170.26 5.54
C ALA A 253 5.99 171.36 4.46
N LYS A 254 4.79 171.72 3.98
CA LYS A 254 4.55 172.78 2.98
C LYS A 254 4.01 174.05 3.62
#